data_AF-A0A9P1TWE5-F1
#
_entry.id   AF-A0A9P1TWE5-F1
#
_cell.length_a   1.000
_cell.length_b   1.000
_cell.length_c   1.000
_cell.angle_alpha   90.00
_cell.angle_beta   90.00
_cell.angle_gamma   90.00
#
_symmetry.space_group_name_H-M   'P 1'
#
loop_
_entity.id
_entity.type
_entity.pdbx_description
1 polymer ?
#
loop_
_entity_poly.entity_id
_entity_poly.type
_entity_poly.pdbx_seq_one_letter_code
_entity_poly.pdbx_strand_id
1 'polypeptide(L)'
;AQGNVIGAIIAIIFGLYIGNDFILIGVASIICVALLMQFRLENTIGLAVVTLIIVMDSPGNDFLEIALIRFGTIMLGLLAAFIVNLFFLPPKYEVSLFQLIYNTNSEIVRWIKLNLRHAADFPLLKKDMEWMQKQLNQTRNLYGLYREERTFLKKNAISKGRKIAVYRQMLLCSQKGFELLKIQHRYENDYLQLPPDKQELIRQHIDYLTDKHEQLLLTYIDKVSIDLEYVESHLAQDPQDLMQLFLREMRETEKDEYEDMMDKYHLMRIIASVFAYQETIDYLEKLIHSFKLRHTKENQIDINVNEE
;
A
#
# COMPACT_ATOMS: atom_id res chain seq x y z
N ALA A 1 23.26 10.97 1.77
CA ALA A 1 24.41 11.10 2.70
C ALA A 1 25.55 10.13 2.36
N GLN A 2 25.29 8.82 2.26
CA GLN A 2 26.32 7.79 2.05
C GLN A 2 27.21 8.03 0.81
N GLY A 3 26.63 8.31 -0.36
CA GLY A 3 27.40 8.59 -1.58
C GLY A 3 28.30 9.84 -1.49
N ASN A 4 27.86 10.90 -0.81
CA ASN A 4 28.66 12.13 -0.66
C ASN A 4 29.86 11.91 0.27
N VAL A 5 29.69 11.11 1.32
CA VAL A 5 30.80 10.71 2.20
C VAL A 5 31.84 9.93 1.40
N ILE A 6 31.39 8.95 0.61
CA ILE A 6 32.28 8.14 -0.25
C ILE A 6 33.00 9.02 -1.27
N GLY A 7 32.28 9.89 -1.97
CA GLY A 7 32.86 10.81 -2.95
C GLY A 7 33.90 11.76 -2.34
N ALA A 8 33.64 12.28 -1.14
CA ALA A 8 34.59 13.13 -0.43
C ALA A 8 35.84 12.38 0.07
N ILE A 9 35.68 11.14 0.58
CA ILE A 9 36.82 10.32 0.99
C ILE A 9 37.73 10.03 -0.21
N ILE A 10 37.13 9.65 -1.35
CA ILE A 10 37.87 9.41 -2.59
C ILE A 10 38.56 10.70 -3.04
N ALA A 11 37.88 11.84 -2.99
CA ALA A 11 38.45 13.14 -3.33
C ALA A 11 39.68 13.51 -2.49
N ILE A 12 39.62 13.27 -1.17
CA ILE A 12 40.74 13.56 -0.25
C ILE A 12 41.93 12.63 -0.55
N ILE A 13 41.69 11.34 -0.77
CA ILE A 13 42.76 10.39 -1.11
C ILE A 13 43.39 10.76 -2.46
N PHE A 14 42.59 10.98 -3.50
CA PHE A 14 43.11 11.27 -4.84
C PHE A 14 43.80 12.64 -4.89
N GLY A 15 43.23 13.67 -4.27
CA GLY A 15 43.87 15.00 -4.26
C GLY A 15 45.18 15.04 -3.47
N LEU A 16 45.34 14.22 -2.43
CA LEU A 16 46.61 14.13 -1.67
C LEU A 16 47.71 13.37 -2.43
N TYR A 17 47.39 12.27 -3.11
CA TYR A 17 48.38 11.38 -3.71
C TYR A 17 48.64 11.64 -5.20
N ILE A 18 47.66 12.19 -5.92
CA ILE A 18 47.69 12.30 -7.39
C ILE A 18 47.71 13.77 -7.82
N GLY A 19 47.00 14.65 -7.12
CA GLY A 19 46.96 16.10 -7.38
C GLY A 19 45.62 16.58 -7.92
N ASN A 20 45.57 17.87 -8.30
CA ASN A 20 44.32 18.62 -8.52
C ASN A 20 44.09 19.04 -9.98
N ASP A 21 44.88 18.52 -10.92
CA ASP A 21 44.70 18.85 -12.34
C ASP A 21 43.35 18.35 -12.86
N PHE A 22 42.74 19.10 -13.78
CA PHE A 22 41.42 18.78 -14.34
C PHE A 22 41.33 17.35 -14.92
N ILE A 23 42.42 16.85 -15.53
CA ILE A 23 42.48 15.48 -16.05
C ILE A 23 42.40 14.45 -14.90
N LEU A 24 43.09 14.72 -13.79
CA LEU A 24 43.14 13.85 -12.62
C LEU A 24 41.81 13.82 -11.88
N ILE A 25 41.11 14.95 -11.79
CA ILE A 25 39.74 15.03 -11.28
C ILE A 25 38.79 14.17 -12.13
N GLY A 26 38.95 14.20 -13.46
CA GLY A 26 38.20 13.35 -14.37
C GLY A 26 38.43 11.85 -14.13
N VAL A 27 39.68 11.44 -13.97
CA VAL A 27 40.03 10.04 -13.65
C VAL A 27 39.47 9.63 -12.28
N ALA A 28 39.62 10.47 -11.26
CA ALA A 28 39.06 10.23 -9.93
C ALA A 28 37.53 10.11 -9.96
N SER A 29 36.86 10.90 -10.79
CA SER A 29 35.40 10.83 -11.00
C SER A 29 34.98 9.50 -11.62
N ILE A 30 35.68 9.02 -12.65
CA ILE A 30 35.39 7.71 -13.28
C ILE A 30 35.55 6.58 -12.26
N ILE A 31 36.62 6.61 -11.46
CA ILE A 31 36.86 5.60 -10.41
C ILE A 31 35.78 5.68 -9.32
N CYS A 32 35.39 6.89 -8.91
CA CYS A 32 34.30 7.10 -7.95
C CYS A 32 32.97 6.52 -8.47
N VAL A 33 32.62 6.77 -9.73
CA VAL A 33 31.43 6.19 -10.38
C VAL A 33 31.49 4.66 -10.38
N ALA A 34 32.62 4.08 -10.78
CA ALA A 34 32.81 2.63 -10.81
C ALA A 34 32.64 2.00 -9.41
N LEU A 35 33.22 2.62 -8.37
CA LEU A 35 33.08 2.16 -6.99
C LEU A 35 31.63 2.26 -6.47
N LEU A 36 30.93 3.37 -6.76
CA LEU A 36 29.52 3.52 -6.36
C LEU A 36 28.60 2.52 -7.04
N MET A 37 28.85 2.19 -8.32
CA MET A 37 28.12 1.11 -9.00
C MET A 37 28.41 -0.26 -8.35
N GLN A 38 29.68 -0.54 -8.00
CA GLN A 38 30.05 -1.78 -7.33
C GLN A 38 29.34 -1.95 -5.97
N PHE A 39 29.12 -0.85 -5.24
CA PHE A 39 28.36 -0.85 -3.98
C PHE A 39 26.84 -0.75 -4.14
N ARG A 40 26.31 -0.79 -5.37
CA ARG A 40 24.88 -0.60 -5.70
C ARG A 40 24.29 0.72 -5.18
N LEU A 41 25.10 1.79 -5.19
CA LEU A 41 24.73 3.13 -4.74
C LEU A 41 24.45 4.09 -5.93
N GLU A 42 23.84 3.57 -6.99
CA GLU A 42 23.63 4.26 -8.27
C GLU A 42 22.87 5.58 -8.14
N ASN A 43 21.86 5.61 -7.27
CA ASN A 43 21.03 6.79 -7.00
C ASN A 43 21.81 7.97 -6.39
N THR A 44 23.07 7.77 -5.97
CA THR A 44 23.89 8.79 -5.32
C THR A 44 25.07 9.27 -6.15
N ILE A 45 25.26 8.71 -7.36
CA ILE A 45 26.41 9.00 -8.22
C ILE A 45 26.52 10.50 -8.53
N GLY A 46 25.43 11.14 -8.97
CA GLY A 46 25.45 12.55 -9.34
C GLY A 46 25.92 13.47 -8.19
N LEU A 47 25.38 13.26 -6.99
CA LEU A 47 25.76 14.05 -5.81
C LEU A 47 27.20 13.76 -5.35
N ALA A 48 27.64 12.51 -5.42
CA ALA A 48 28.98 12.11 -5.04
C ALA A 48 30.06 12.70 -5.96
N VAL A 49 29.81 12.73 -7.27
CA VAL A 49 30.74 13.32 -8.25
C VAL A 49 30.82 14.84 -8.07
N VAL A 50 29.70 15.53 -7.87
CA VAL A 50 29.70 16.98 -7.57
C VAL A 50 30.50 17.26 -6.30
N THR A 51 30.30 16.45 -5.25
CA THR A 51 31.06 16.57 -4.00
C THR A 51 32.56 16.36 -4.25
N LEU A 52 32.93 15.36 -5.05
CA LEU A 52 34.32 15.06 -5.38
C LEU A 52 35.00 16.20 -6.12
N ILE A 53 34.34 16.76 -7.15
CA ILE A 53 34.86 17.91 -7.91
C ILE A 53 35.06 19.10 -6.98
N ILE A 54 34.06 19.43 -6.15
CA ILE A 54 34.15 20.54 -5.20
C ILE A 54 35.26 20.33 -4.19
N VAL A 55 35.55 19.11 -3.74
CA VAL A 55 36.64 18.87 -2.78
C VAL A 55 38.01 18.89 -3.45
N MET A 56 38.14 18.37 -4.68
CA MET A 56 39.41 18.34 -5.41
C MET A 56 39.79 19.67 -6.09
N ASP A 57 38.82 20.54 -6.39
CA ASP A 57 39.02 21.84 -7.04
C ASP A 57 39.60 22.90 -6.07
N SER A 58 40.75 22.61 -5.49
CA SER A 58 41.40 23.46 -4.50
C SER A 58 42.68 24.09 -5.07
N PRO A 59 42.72 25.42 -5.22
CA PRO A 59 43.93 26.13 -5.61
C PRO A 59 44.88 26.28 -4.41
N GLY A 60 46.14 25.84 -4.55
CA GLY A 60 47.22 26.15 -3.59
C GLY A 60 47.82 24.95 -2.86
N ASN A 61 48.82 25.23 -2.01
CA ASN A 61 49.63 24.22 -1.31
C ASN A 61 48.94 23.58 -0.09
N ASP A 62 47.90 24.21 0.45
CA ASP A 62 47.21 23.75 1.67
C ASP A 62 45.95 22.92 1.35
N PHE A 63 46.10 21.96 0.42
CA PHE A 63 45.01 21.12 -0.08
C PHE A 63 44.20 20.45 1.05
N LEU A 64 44.88 19.86 2.03
CA LEU A 64 44.24 19.09 3.09
C LEU A 64 43.31 19.97 3.94
N GLU A 65 43.75 21.16 4.33
CA GLU A 65 42.96 22.09 5.12
C GLU A 65 41.72 22.56 4.35
N ILE A 66 41.90 22.95 3.09
CA ILE A 66 40.79 23.41 2.24
C ILE A 66 39.80 22.28 1.98
N ALA A 67 40.28 21.05 1.72
CA ALA A 67 39.45 19.88 1.50
C ALA A 67 38.61 19.52 2.74
N LEU A 68 39.19 19.58 3.94
CA LEU A 68 38.46 19.36 5.19
C LEU A 68 37.42 20.44 5.46
N ILE A 69 37.73 21.72 5.20
CA ILE A 69 36.77 22.82 5.36
C ILE A 69 35.59 22.64 4.39
N ARG A 70 35.85 22.31 3.12
CA ARG A 70 34.79 22.06 2.12
C ARG A 70 33.94 20.85 2.49
N PHE A 71 34.57 19.75 2.90
CA PHE A 71 33.85 18.57 3.39
C PHE A 71 32.98 18.89 4.61
N GLY A 72 33.53 19.59 5.60
CA GLY A 72 32.82 20.01 6.80
C GLY A 72 31.62 20.91 6.48
N THR A 73 31.78 21.86 5.56
CA THR A 73 30.70 22.76 5.12
C THR A 73 29.58 22.00 4.41
N ILE A 74 29.91 21.06 3.52
CA ILE A 74 28.93 20.21 2.84
C ILE A 74 28.19 19.33 3.85
N MET A 75 28.90 18.73 4.81
CA MET A 75 28.28 17.92 5.86
C MET A 75 27.39 18.74 6.78
N LEU A 76 27.80 19.95 7.16
CA LEU A 76 26.99 20.85 7.97
C LEU A 76 25.71 21.25 7.25
N GLY A 77 25.80 21.61 5.96
CA GLY A 77 24.62 21.89 5.13
C GLY A 77 23.67 20.71 5.03
N LEU A 78 24.21 19.49 4.85
CA LEU A 78 23.40 18.27 4.77
C LEU A 78 22.76 17.91 6.11
N LEU A 79 23.46 18.10 7.22
CA LEU A 79 22.92 17.92 8.57
C LEU A 79 21.84 18.95 8.88
N ALA A 80 22.05 20.22 8.53
CA ALA A 80 21.06 21.28 8.71
C ALA A 80 19.79 20.99 7.91
N ALA A 81 19.92 20.62 6.63
CA ALA A 81 18.79 20.24 5.80
C ALA A 81 18.05 19.00 6.33
N PHE A 82 18.79 18.00 6.85
CA PHE A 82 18.20 16.83 7.48
C PHE A 82 17.41 17.19 8.76
N ILE A 83 17.99 18.00 9.64
CA ILE A 83 17.35 18.47 10.87
C ILE A 83 16.09 19.26 10.53
N VAL A 84 16.15 20.19 9.57
CA VAL A 84 14.99 20.96 9.12
C VAL A 84 13.91 20.03 8.56
N ASN A 85 14.23 19.11 7.64
CA ASN A 85 13.23 18.16 7.12
C ASN A 85 12.62 17.30 8.21
N LEU A 86 13.41 16.88 9.20
CA LEU A 86 12.94 16.07 10.32
C LEU A 86 11.95 16.84 11.23
N PHE A 87 12.24 18.10 11.55
CA PHE A 87 11.41 18.90 12.45
C PHE A 87 10.19 19.52 11.77
N PHE A 88 10.30 19.93 10.50
CA PHE A 88 9.22 20.64 9.81
C PHE A 88 8.28 19.71 9.02
N LEU A 89 8.75 18.58 8.49
CA LEU A 89 7.96 17.68 7.64
C LEU A 89 8.30 16.19 7.91
N PRO A 90 7.97 15.65 9.10
CA PRO A 90 8.12 14.22 9.34
C PRO A 90 7.24 13.44 8.33
N PRO A 91 7.77 12.39 7.67
CA PRO A 91 7.01 11.66 6.66
C PRO A 91 5.82 10.94 7.31
N LYS A 92 4.59 11.37 6.98
CA LYS A 92 3.35 10.83 7.53
C LYS A 92 2.88 9.57 6.76
N TYR A 93 3.72 8.53 6.72
CA TYR A 93 3.43 7.31 5.96
C TYR A 93 2.10 6.65 6.36
N GLU A 94 1.74 6.69 7.64
CA GLU A 94 0.49 6.10 8.15
C GLU A 94 -0.76 6.78 7.56
N VAL A 95 -0.78 8.12 7.56
CA VAL A 95 -1.91 8.91 7.06
C VAL A 95 -2.07 8.69 5.56
N SER A 96 -0.98 8.82 4.80
CA SER A 96 -0.99 8.61 3.35
C SER A 96 -1.37 7.17 3.00
N LEU A 97 -0.94 6.18 3.78
CA LEU A 97 -1.29 4.78 3.58
C LEU A 97 -2.79 4.56 3.76
N PHE A 98 -3.37 5.07 4.85
CA PHE A 98 -4.80 4.94 5.09
C PHE A 98 -5.62 5.64 4.01
N GLN A 99 -5.29 6.89 3.66
CA GLN A 99 -5.99 7.63 2.62
C GLN A 99 -5.95 6.90 1.27
N LEU A 100 -4.79 6.35 0.91
CA LEU A 100 -4.65 5.60 -0.34
C LEU A 100 -5.49 4.30 -0.32
N ILE A 101 -5.50 3.56 0.79
CA ILE A 101 -6.37 2.39 0.97
C ILE A 101 -7.84 2.79 0.84
N TYR A 102 -8.26 3.83 1.57
CA TYR A 102 -9.64 4.30 1.61
C TYR A 102 -10.13 4.71 0.22
N ASN A 103 -9.40 5.59 -0.46
CA ASN A 103 -9.77 6.08 -1.79
C ASN A 103 -9.80 4.95 -2.82
N THR A 104 -8.82 4.04 -2.77
CA THR A 104 -8.80 2.86 -3.66
C THR A 104 -10.00 1.95 -3.40
N ASN A 105 -10.34 1.73 -2.13
CA ASN A 105 -11.47 0.91 -1.74
C ASN A 105 -12.81 1.51 -2.17
N SER A 106 -13.00 2.82 -1.98
CA SER A 106 -14.23 3.53 -2.40
C SER A 106 -14.48 3.38 -3.90
N GLU A 107 -13.44 3.48 -4.73
CA GLU A 107 -13.57 3.26 -6.18
C GLU A 107 -13.88 1.80 -6.53
N ILE A 108 -13.23 0.83 -5.86
CA ILE A 108 -13.54 -0.60 -6.04
C ILE A 108 -15.02 -0.88 -5.69
N VAL A 109 -15.48 -0.42 -4.52
CA VAL A 109 -16.87 -0.60 -4.06
C VAL A 109 -17.86 0.04 -5.01
N ARG A 110 -17.59 1.27 -5.45
CA ARG A 110 -18.42 1.97 -6.43
C ARG A 110 -18.57 1.17 -7.72
N TRP A 111 -17.48 0.64 -8.26
CA TRP A 111 -17.52 -0.15 -9.50
C TRP A 111 -18.17 -1.52 -9.33
N ILE A 112 -18.01 -2.19 -8.19
CA ILE A 112 -18.76 -3.41 -7.85
C ILE A 112 -20.26 -3.13 -7.89
N LYS A 113 -20.72 -2.07 -7.22
CA LYS A 113 -22.14 -1.68 -7.16
C LYS A 113 -22.69 -1.31 -8.54
N LEU A 114 -21.92 -0.61 -9.38
CA LEU A 114 -22.31 -0.26 -10.74
C LEU A 114 -22.40 -1.49 -11.65
N ASN A 115 -21.44 -2.41 -11.57
CA ASN A 115 -21.43 -3.64 -12.37
C ASN A 115 -22.58 -4.57 -11.99
N LEU A 116 -22.88 -4.71 -10.70
CA LEU A 116 -24.04 -5.46 -10.19
C LEU A 116 -25.40 -4.96 -10.68
N ARG A 117 -25.46 -3.68 -11.09
CA ARG A 117 -26.68 -3.02 -11.60
C ARG A 117 -26.67 -2.90 -13.12
N HIS A 118 -25.70 -3.49 -13.81
CA HIS A 118 -25.50 -3.40 -15.26
C HIS A 118 -25.45 -1.95 -15.77
N ALA A 119 -24.99 -1.04 -14.91
CA ALA A 119 -24.87 0.38 -15.19
C ALA A 119 -23.41 0.79 -15.48
N ALA A 120 -22.50 -0.18 -15.57
CA ALA A 120 -21.09 0.05 -15.84
C ALA A 120 -20.83 0.16 -17.35
N ASP A 121 -20.21 1.25 -17.77
CA ASP A 121 -19.72 1.37 -19.15
C ASP A 121 -18.41 0.60 -19.31
N PHE A 122 -18.38 -0.39 -20.21
CA PHE A 122 -17.29 -1.36 -20.34
C PHE A 122 -15.90 -0.73 -20.57
N PRO A 123 -15.72 0.27 -21.48
CA PRO A 123 -14.43 0.94 -21.68
C PRO A 123 -13.99 1.74 -20.46
N LEU A 124 -14.92 2.40 -19.76
CA LEU A 124 -14.62 3.16 -18.54
C LEU A 124 -14.22 2.24 -17.39
N LEU A 125 -14.96 1.15 -17.18
CA LEU A 125 -14.65 0.14 -16.16
C LEU A 125 -13.27 -0.47 -16.40
N LYS A 126 -12.91 -0.80 -17.64
CA LYS A 126 -11.58 -1.33 -17.96
C LYS A 126 -10.46 -0.36 -17.59
N LYS A 127 -10.60 0.92 -17.97
CA LYS A 127 -9.64 1.97 -17.63
C LYS A 127 -9.48 2.13 -16.12
N ASP A 128 -10.61 2.16 -15.39
CA ASP A 128 -10.56 2.32 -13.94
C ASP A 128 -10.04 1.07 -13.23
N MET A 129 -10.25 -0.14 -13.77
CA MET A 129 -9.61 -1.35 -13.26
C MET A 129 -8.08 -1.31 -13.38
N GLU A 130 -7.54 -0.77 -14.48
CA GLU A 130 -6.09 -0.56 -14.63
C GLU A 130 -5.57 0.45 -13.59
N TRP A 131 -6.32 1.54 -13.36
CA TRP A 131 -6.01 2.51 -12.32
C TRP A 131 -6.04 1.88 -10.92
N MET A 132 -7.10 1.14 -10.56
CA MET A 132 -7.24 0.44 -9.28
C MET A 132 -6.08 -0.53 -9.05
N GLN A 133 -5.69 -1.30 -10.07
CA GLN A 133 -4.56 -2.21 -10.00
C GLN A 133 -3.24 -1.47 -9.73
N LYS A 134 -3.04 -0.29 -10.33
CA LYS A 134 -1.89 0.58 -10.06
C LYS A 134 -1.91 1.11 -8.62
N GLN A 135 -3.06 1.58 -8.13
CA GLN A 135 -3.21 2.08 -6.76
C GLN A 135 -2.96 0.98 -5.72
N LEU A 136 -3.45 -0.25 -5.95
CA LEU A 136 -3.17 -1.39 -5.07
C LEU A 136 -1.67 -1.70 -4.98
N ASN A 137 -0.94 -1.58 -6.09
CA ASN A 137 0.51 -1.76 -6.10
C ASN A 137 1.24 -0.62 -5.38
N GLN A 138 0.82 0.64 -5.59
CA GLN A 138 1.35 1.80 -4.86
C GLN A 138 1.11 1.67 -3.36
N THR A 139 -0.09 1.22 -2.96
CA THR A 139 -0.46 0.95 -1.57
C THR A 139 0.43 -0.11 -0.95
N ARG A 140 0.73 -1.19 -1.68
CA ARG A 140 1.64 -2.25 -1.21
C ARG A 140 3.05 -1.72 -0.98
N ASN A 141 3.56 -0.87 -1.87
CA ASN A 141 4.87 -0.24 -1.72
C ASN A 141 4.91 0.68 -0.50
N LEU A 142 3.89 1.53 -0.34
CA LEU A 142 3.76 2.45 0.79
C LEU A 142 3.62 1.71 2.12
N TYR A 143 2.88 0.59 2.15
CA TYR A 143 2.83 -0.31 3.30
C TYR A 143 4.21 -0.89 3.64
N GLY A 144 5.02 -1.24 2.63
CA GLY A 144 6.41 -1.67 2.83
C GLY A 144 7.23 -0.61 3.56
N LEU A 145 7.16 0.65 3.10
CA LEU A 145 7.84 1.79 3.73
C LEU A 145 7.36 2.01 5.17
N TYR A 146 6.05 2.01 5.42
CA TYR A 146 5.49 2.14 6.76
C TYR A 146 5.94 1.03 7.71
N ARG A 147 5.99 -0.22 7.22
CA ARG A 147 6.44 -1.38 7.98
C ARG A 147 7.94 -1.30 8.33
N GLU A 148 8.77 -0.83 7.40
CA GLU A 148 10.23 -0.74 7.57
C GLU A 148 10.68 0.43 8.46
N GLU A 149 9.87 1.48 8.54
CA GLU A 149 10.15 2.63 9.39
C GLU A 149 10.35 2.19 10.85
N ARG A 150 11.56 2.36 11.38
CA ARG A 150 11.90 1.97 12.74
C ARG A 150 11.29 2.94 13.73
N THR A 151 10.57 2.42 14.71
CA THR A 151 10.16 3.21 15.88
C THR A 151 11.37 3.44 16.78
N PHE A 152 11.74 4.71 17.00
CA PHE A 152 12.86 5.09 17.87
C PHE A 152 12.62 4.71 19.35
N LEU A 153 11.35 4.54 19.76
CA LEU A 153 10.94 4.23 21.13
C LEU A 153 10.31 2.83 21.20
N LYS A 154 10.86 1.94 22.05
CA LYS A 154 10.37 0.56 22.24
C LYS A 154 8.90 0.46 22.68
N LYS A 155 8.36 1.45 23.39
CA LYS A 155 6.94 1.48 23.80
C LYS A 155 5.98 1.51 22.60
N ASN A 156 6.34 2.23 21.53
CA ASN A 156 5.51 2.37 20.34
C ASN A 156 5.56 1.14 19.42
N ALA A 157 6.45 0.18 19.66
CA ALA A 157 6.64 -0.98 18.79
C ALA A 157 5.43 -1.94 18.80
N ILE A 158 4.77 -2.12 19.96
CA ILE A 158 3.60 -3.00 20.07
C ILE A 158 2.38 -2.36 19.40
N SER A 159 2.15 -1.07 19.64
CA SER A 159 1.06 -0.31 18.97
C SER A 159 1.27 -0.30 17.46
N LYS A 160 2.49 -0.01 16.98
CA LYS A 160 2.85 -0.09 15.55
C LYS A 160 2.66 -1.49 14.97
N GLY A 161 3.05 -2.55 15.67
CA GLY A 161 2.84 -3.93 15.21
C GLY A 161 1.37 -4.27 14.97
N ARG A 162 0.47 -3.79 15.84
CA ARG A 162 -0.97 -3.97 15.66
C ARG A 162 -1.51 -3.17 14.47
N LYS A 163 -1.10 -1.91 14.33
CA LYS A 163 -1.46 -1.08 13.17
C LYS A 163 -1.00 -1.73 11.86
N ILE A 164 0.24 -2.25 11.80
CA ILE A 164 0.76 -3.00 10.65
C ILE A 164 -0.14 -4.20 10.32
N ALA A 165 -0.59 -4.97 11.33
CA ALA A 165 -1.48 -6.11 11.10
C ALA A 165 -2.85 -5.67 10.53
N VAL A 166 -3.43 -4.59 11.05
CA VAL A 166 -4.69 -4.02 10.55
C VAL A 166 -4.53 -3.52 9.11
N TYR A 167 -3.51 -2.69 8.82
CA TYR A 167 -3.26 -2.18 7.47
C TYR A 167 -2.98 -3.28 6.45
N ARG A 168 -2.24 -4.33 6.85
CA ARG A 168 -2.05 -5.51 6.00
C ARG A 168 -3.38 -6.13 5.63
N GLN A 169 -4.28 -6.25 6.59
CA GLN A 169 -5.59 -6.84 6.35
C GLN A 169 -6.49 -5.94 5.51
N MET A 170 -6.52 -4.63 5.76
CA MET A 170 -7.25 -3.68 4.90
C MET A 170 -6.81 -3.78 3.44
N LEU A 171 -5.50 -3.85 3.19
CA LEU A 171 -4.96 -4.05 1.84
C LEU A 171 -5.40 -5.39 1.22
N LEU A 172 -5.46 -6.47 2.01
CA LEU A 172 -5.96 -7.76 1.54
C LEU A 172 -7.45 -7.71 1.19
N CYS A 173 -8.27 -7.04 2.01
CA CYS A 173 -9.68 -6.82 1.72
C CYS A 173 -9.88 -6.06 0.41
N SER A 174 -9.17 -4.95 0.20
CA SER A 174 -9.26 -4.20 -1.07
C SER A 174 -8.79 -5.04 -2.26
N GLN A 175 -7.76 -5.89 -2.10
CA GLN A 175 -7.35 -6.81 -3.17
C GLN A 175 -8.43 -7.84 -3.51
N LYS A 176 -9.11 -8.41 -2.49
CA LYS A 176 -10.20 -9.37 -2.71
C LYS A 176 -11.46 -8.73 -3.28
N GLY A 177 -11.80 -7.51 -2.87
CA GLY A 177 -12.85 -6.71 -3.52
C GLY A 177 -12.53 -6.48 -5.00
N PHE A 178 -11.29 -6.13 -5.34
CA PHE A 178 -10.86 -5.97 -6.74
C PHE A 178 -10.87 -7.29 -7.53
N GLU A 179 -10.52 -8.42 -6.91
CA GLU A 179 -10.66 -9.74 -7.53
C GLU A 179 -12.12 -10.10 -7.82
N LEU A 180 -13.03 -9.78 -6.90
CA LEU A 180 -14.47 -9.94 -7.10
C LEU A 180 -14.95 -9.11 -8.29
N LEU A 181 -14.59 -7.83 -8.37
CA LEU A 181 -14.93 -6.97 -9.51
C LEU A 181 -14.48 -7.56 -10.85
N LYS A 182 -13.23 -8.06 -10.92
CA LYS A 182 -12.71 -8.71 -12.14
C LYS A 182 -13.50 -9.96 -12.53
N ILE A 183 -13.92 -10.76 -11.55
CA ILE A 183 -14.69 -11.98 -11.79
C ILE A 183 -16.12 -11.64 -12.22
N GLN A 184 -16.76 -10.66 -11.57
CA GLN A 184 -18.07 -10.15 -11.97
C GLN A 184 -18.06 -9.64 -13.41
N HIS A 185 -17.12 -8.74 -13.73
CA HIS A 185 -16.98 -8.19 -15.07
C HIS A 185 -16.73 -9.26 -16.13
N ARG A 186 -15.95 -10.30 -15.80
CA ARG A 186 -15.65 -11.40 -16.73
C ARG A 186 -16.86 -12.29 -17.01
N TYR A 187 -17.73 -12.47 -16.02
CA TYR A 187 -18.85 -13.42 -16.05
C TYR A 187 -20.21 -12.73 -16.00
N GLU A 188 -20.27 -11.46 -16.42
CA GLU A 188 -21.48 -10.64 -16.36
C GLU A 188 -22.63 -11.24 -17.18
N ASN A 189 -22.32 -11.79 -18.36
CA ASN A 189 -23.31 -12.42 -19.23
C ASN A 189 -23.94 -13.67 -18.60
N ASP A 190 -23.13 -14.50 -17.94
CA ASP A 190 -23.61 -15.74 -17.32
C ASP A 190 -24.40 -15.42 -16.04
N TYR A 191 -23.96 -14.39 -15.30
CA TYR A 191 -24.70 -13.86 -14.15
C TYR A 191 -26.11 -13.36 -14.55
N LEU A 192 -26.23 -12.69 -15.71
CA LEU A 192 -27.51 -12.21 -16.24
C LEU A 192 -28.49 -13.32 -16.62
N GLN A 193 -28.00 -14.53 -16.89
CA GLN A 193 -28.82 -15.69 -17.24
C GLN A 193 -29.40 -16.39 -16.00
N LEU A 194 -28.92 -16.05 -14.79
CA LEU A 194 -29.44 -16.61 -13.55
C LEU A 194 -30.90 -16.18 -13.31
N PRO A 195 -31.72 -17.02 -12.67
CA PRO A 195 -33.03 -16.61 -12.16
C PRO A 195 -32.97 -15.33 -11.31
N PRO A 196 -33.99 -14.45 -11.39
CA PRO A 196 -33.97 -13.14 -10.72
C PRO A 196 -33.78 -13.25 -9.21
N ASP A 197 -34.37 -14.25 -8.57
CA ASP A 197 -34.24 -14.50 -7.13
C ASP A 197 -32.78 -14.79 -6.71
N LYS A 198 -32.01 -15.47 -7.59
CA LYS A 198 -30.61 -15.79 -7.35
C LYS A 198 -29.71 -14.57 -7.57
N GLN A 199 -30.00 -13.78 -8.60
CA GLN A 199 -29.31 -12.51 -8.84
C GLN A 199 -29.50 -11.56 -7.65
N GLU A 200 -30.73 -11.44 -7.15
CA GLU A 200 -31.06 -10.59 -6.00
C GLU A 200 -30.27 -11.00 -4.75
N LEU A 201 -30.22 -12.29 -4.44
CA LEU A 201 -29.48 -12.78 -3.29
C LEU A 201 -27.97 -12.49 -3.38
N ILE A 202 -27.35 -12.79 -4.52
CA ILE A 202 -25.92 -12.51 -4.75
C ILE A 202 -25.65 -11.01 -4.60
N ARG A 203 -26.52 -10.17 -5.17
CA ARG A 203 -26.42 -8.71 -5.09
C ARG A 203 -26.52 -8.22 -3.66
N GLN A 204 -27.54 -8.64 -2.90
CA GLN A 204 -27.74 -8.25 -1.51
C GLN A 204 -26.52 -8.61 -0.64
N HIS A 205 -25.96 -9.81 -0.84
CA HIS A 205 -24.79 -10.22 -0.07
C HIS A 205 -23.55 -9.41 -0.41
N ILE A 206 -23.31 -9.13 -1.70
CA ILE A 206 -22.16 -8.29 -2.09
C ILE A 206 -22.34 -6.86 -1.61
N ASP A 207 -23.55 -6.29 -1.70
CA ASP A 207 -23.87 -4.96 -1.16
C ASP A 207 -23.54 -4.93 0.33
N TYR A 208 -24.02 -5.91 1.11
CA TYR A 208 -23.67 -6.05 2.54
C TYR A 208 -22.17 -6.11 2.79
N LEU A 209 -21.42 -6.92 2.05
CA LEU A 209 -19.96 -7.02 2.20
C LEU A 209 -19.25 -5.70 1.87
N THR A 210 -19.68 -5.00 0.82
CA THR A 210 -19.09 -3.71 0.46
C THR A 210 -19.38 -2.63 1.49
N ASP A 211 -20.60 -2.58 2.02
CA ASP A 211 -21.00 -1.64 3.06
C ASP A 211 -20.26 -1.93 4.38
N LYS A 212 -20.17 -3.21 4.77
CA LYS A 212 -19.40 -3.64 5.96
C LYS A 212 -17.93 -3.25 5.83
N HIS A 213 -17.32 -3.44 4.66
CA HIS A 213 -15.92 -3.07 4.45
C HIS A 213 -15.71 -1.55 4.60
N GLU A 214 -16.55 -0.72 3.99
CA GLU A 214 -16.49 0.74 4.14
C GLU A 214 -16.69 1.16 5.61
N GLN A 215 -17.68 0.59 6.29
CA GLN A 215 -17.94 0.84 7.71
C GLN A 215 -16.73 0.48 8.59
N LEU A 216 -16.04 -0.64 8.33
CA LEU A 216 -14.85 -1.03 9.08
C LEU A 216 -13.70 -0.04 8.90
N LEU A 217 -13.48 0.47 7.68
CA LEU A 217 -12.46 1.51 7.44
C LEU A 217 -12.78 2.79 8.22
N LEU A 218 -14.04 3.23 8.23
CA LEU A 218 -14.49 4.41 9.00
C LEU A 218 -14.44 4.19 10.51
N THR A 219 -14.76 2.98 10.97
CA THR A 219 -14.67 2.58 12.38
C THR A 219 -13.22 2.63 12.85
N TYR A 220 -12.26 2.20 12.01
CA TYR A 220 -10.84 2.26 12.35
C TYR A 220 -10.42 3.69 12.71
N ILE A 221 -10.80 4.69 11.93
CA ILE A 221 -10.46 6.12 12.18
C ILE A 221 -11.40 6.84 13.17
N ASP A 222 -12.19 6.11 13.96
CA ASP A 222 -13.10 6.69 14.98
C ASP A 222 -14.18 7.62 14.39
N LYS A 223 -14.45 7.55 13.08
CA LYS A 223 -15.51 8.34 12.43
C LYS A 223 -16.90 7.72 12.55
N VAL A 224 -16.96 6.44 12.90
CA VAL A 224 -18.20 5.69 13.16
C VAL A 224 -18.07 5.05 14.55
N SER A 225 -19.04 5.31 15.43
CA SER A 225 -19.14 4.62 16.71
C SER A 225 -19.51 3.16 16.49
N ILE A 226 -18.82 2.25 17.17
CA ILE A 226 -19.19 0.84 17.19
C ILE A 226 -20.51 0.72 17.94
N ASP A 227 -21.60 0.49 17.21
CA ASP A 227 -22.84 0.05 17.81
C ASP A 227 -22.75 -1.47 18.04
N LEU A 228 -22.43 -1.85 19.28
CA LEU A 228 -22.29 -3.25 19.69
C LEU A 228 -23.59 -4.05 19.47
N GLU A 229 -24.75 -3.37 19.52
CA GLU A 229 -26.08 -3.96 19.35
C GLU A 229 -26.41 -4.22 17.87
N TYR A 230 -25.90 -3.37 16.96
CA TYR A 230 -25.93 -3.60 15.51
C TYR A 230 -25.02 -4.77 15.08
N VAL A 231 -23.84 -4.89 15.69
CA VAL A 231 -22.88 -5.98 15.41
C VAL A 231 -23.45 -7.34 15.84
N GLU A 232 -24.08 -7.43 17.02
CA GLU A 232 -24.72 -8.67 17.48
C GLU A 232 -25.95 -9.06 16.62
N SER A 233 -26.73 -8.09 16.15
CA SER A 233 -27.89 -8.35 15.28
C SER A 233 -27.52 -8.74 13.84
N HIS A 234 -26.38 -8.28 13.30
CA HIS A 234 -25.91 -8.63 11.95
C HIS A 234 -24.97 -9.84 11.90
N LEU A 235 -24.34 -10.21 13.03
CA LEU A 235 -23.75 -11.54 13.20
C LEU A 235 -24.80 -12.66 13.06
N ALA A 236 -26.09 -12.34 13.19
CA ALA A 236 -27.20 -13.26 13.00
C ALA A 236 -27.65 -13.42 11.53
N GLN A 237 -27.16 -12.61 10.58
CA GLN A 237 -27.24 -12.95 9.15
C GLN A 237 -26.13 -13.95 8.85
N ASP A 238 -26.44 -15.22 9.08
CA ASP A 238 -25.48 -16.30 9.09
C ASP A 238 -24.84 -16.45 7.68
N PRO A 239 -23.49 -16.40 7.56
CA PRO A 239 -22.75 -16.84 6.37
C PRO A 239 -23.21 -18.19 5.80
N GLN A 240 -23.85 -18.99 6.66
CA GLN A 240 -24.46 -20.24 6.29
C GLN A 240 -25.59 -20.11 5.27
N ASP A 241 -26.34 -19.00 5.15
CA ASP A 241 -27.45 -18.96 4.18
C ASP A 241 -26.97 -18.93 2.73
N LEU A 242 -25.90 -18.16 2.44
CA LEU A 242 -25.29 -18.16 1.11
C LEU A 242 -24.55 -19.47 0.82
N MET A 243 -23.90 -20.03 1.85
CA MET A 243 -23.23 -21.33 1.76
C MET A 243 -24.24 -22.47 1.58
N GLN A 244 -25.39 -22.42 2.26
CA GLN A 244 -26.46 -23.39 2.15
C GLN A 244 -27.16 -23.25 0.80
N LEU A 245 -27.35 -22.04 0.27
CA LEU A 245 -27.84 -21.84 -1.08
C LEU A 245 -26.85 -22.40 -2.11
N PHE A 246 -25.56 -22.17 -1.94
CA PHE A 246 -24.51 -22.76 -2.77
C PHE A 246 -24.50 -24.30 -2.69
N LEU A 247 -24.52 -24.87 -1.48
CA LEU A 247 -24.53 -26.32 -1.26
C LEU A 247 -25.84 -26.98 -1.73
N ARG A 248 -26.97 -26.27 -1.64
CA ARG A 248 -28.27 -26.72 -2.17
C ARG A 248 -28.22 -26.77 -3.69
N GLU A 249 -27.69 -25.74 -4.33
CA GLU A 249 -27.55 -25.71 -5.78
C GLU A 249 -26.60 -26.82 -6.26
N MET A 250 -25.47 -27.05 -5.59
CA MET A 250 -24.59 -28.18 -5.91
C MET A 250 -25.29 -29.54 -5.78
N ARG A 251 -26.25 -29.68 -4.86
CA ARG A 251 -26.97 -30.95 -4.59
C ARG A 251 -28.19 -31.18 -5.49
N GLU A 252 -28.92 -30.14 -5.86
CA GLU A 252 -30.13 -30.28 -6.69
C GLU A 252 -29.79 -30.65 -8.14
N THR A 253 -28.57 -30.36 -8.60
CA THR A 253 -28.16 -30.53 -10.00
C THR A 253 -27.33 -31.78 -10.31
N GLU A 254 -27.13 -32.71 -9.36
CA GLU A 254 -26.63 -34.07 -9.66
C GLU A 254 -27.66 -34.93 -10.41
N LYS A 255 -28.90 -34.44 -10.58
CA LYS A 255 -30.02 -35.18 -11.16
C LYS A 255 -30.29 -34.93 -12.65
N ASP A 256 -29.80 -33.84 -13.23
CA ASP A 256 -30.05 -33.50 -14.64
C ASP A 256 -28.74 -33.42 -15.45
N GLU A 257 -28.68 -34.27 -16.48
CA GLU A 257 -27.53 -34.60 -17.30
C GLU A 257 -27.04 -33.44 -18.19
N TYR A 258 -25.73 -33.17 -18.13
CA TYR A 258 -24.83 -32.62 -19.15
C TYR A 258 -25.11 -31.29 -19.88
N GLU A 259 -26.27 -30.65 -19.78
CA GLU A 259 -26.58 -29.56 -20.73
C GLU A 259 -26.05 -28.16 -20.33
N ASP A 260 -25.43 -27.98 -19.15
CA ASP A 260 -24.90 -26.64 -18.78
C ASP A 260 -23.74 -26.63 -17.77
N MET A 261 -22.56 -27.14 -18.16
CA MET A 261 -21.37 -27.17 -17.29
C MET A 261 -20.63 -25.82 -17.22
N MET A 262 -20.75 -24.95 -18.24
CA MET A 262 -20.04 -23.66 -18.29
C MET A 262 -20.64 -22.64 -17.31
N ASP A 263 -21.96 -22.51 -17.28
CA ASP A 263 -22.66 -21.55 -16.42
C ASP A 263 -22.45 -21.89 -14.92
N LYS A 264 -22.39 -23.18 -14.60
CA LYS A 264 -22.09 -23.69 -13.25
C LYS A 264 -20.67 -23.34 -12.80
N TYR A 265 -19.69 -23.50 -13.68
CA TYR A 265 -18.30 -23.16 -13.37
C TYR A 265 -18.14 -21.66 -13.12
N HIS A 266 -18.79 -20.82 -13.93
CA HIS A 266 -18.73 -19.36 -13.77
C HIS A 266 -19.42 -18.89 -12.49
N LEU A 267 -20.60 -19.43 -12.17
CA LEU A 267 -21.28 -19.18 -10.90
C LEU A 267 -20.41 -19.59 -9.70
N MET A 268 -19.76 -20.76 -9.78
CA MET A 268 -18.82 -21.23 -8.74
C MET A 268 -17.66 -20.25 -8.55
N ARG A 269 -17.12 -19.67 -9.63
CA ARG A 269 -16.05 -18.67 -9.52
C ARG A 269 -16.51 -17.38 -8.88
N ILE A 270 -17.73 -16.90 -9.19
CA ILE A 270 -18.32 -15.73 -8.54
C ILE A 270 -18.47 -16.00 -7.05
N ILE A 271 -19.13 -17.10 -6.68
CA ILE A 271 -19.39 -17.46 -5.28
C ILE A 271 -18.08 -17.66 -4.49
N ALA A 272 -17.09 -18.36 -5.06
CA ALA A 272 -15.78 -18.51 -4.42
C ALA A 272 -15.09 -17.17 -4.18
N SER A 273 -15.21 -16.21 -5.11
CA SER A 273 -14.66 -14.87 -4.93
C SER A 273 -15.38 -14.08 -3.85
N VAL A 274 -16.71 -14.23 -3.75
CA VAL A 274 -17.52 -13.62 -2.69
C VAL A 274 -17.11 -14.16 -1.32
N PHE A 275 -16.97 -15.47 -1.18
CA PHE A 275 -16.50 -16.09 0.07
C PHE A 275 -15.08 -15.66 0.44
N ALA A 276 -14.16 -15.63 -0.53
CA ALA A 276 -12.80 -15.17 -0.28
C ALA A 276 -12.75 -13.70 0.18
N TYR A 277 -13.65 -12.85 -0.34
CA TYR A 277 -13.78 -11.47 0.11
C TYR A 277 -14.36 -11.39 1.53
N GLN A 278 -15.43 -12.13 1.80
CA GLN A 278 -16.06 -12.20 3.12
C GLN A 278 -15.09 -12.64 4.22
N GLU A 279 -14.32 -13.73 4.00
CA GLU A 279 -13.34 -14.22 4.97
C GLU A 279 -12.34 -13.12 5.36
N THR A 280 -11.90 -12.32 4.39
CA THR A 280 -10.98 -11.21 4.67
C THR A 280 -11.63 -10.08 5.47
N ILE A 281 -12.90 -9.76 5.19
CA ILE A 281 -13.67 -8.74 5.92
C ILE A 281 -13.90 -9.18 7.38
N ASP A 282 -14.32 -10.42 7.59
CA ASP A 282 -14.58 -10.95 8.94
C ASP A 282 -13.30 -11.00 9.79
N TYR A 283 -12.16 -11.28 9.17
CA TYR A 283 -10.87 -11.19 9.85
C TYR A 283 -10.46 -9.73 10.14
N LEU A 284 -10.74 -8.79 9.23
CA LEU A 284 -10.50 -7.36 9.45
C LEU A 284 -11.32 -6.84 10.64
N GLU A 285 -12.59 -7.21 10.71
CA GLU A 285 -13.49 -6.89 11.82
C GLU A 285 -12.89 -7.34 13.15
N LYS A 286 -12.49 -8.62 13.27
CA LYS A 286 -11.84 -9.15 14.48
C LYS A 286 -10.60 -8.36 14.87
N LEU A 287 -9.77 -7.96 13.91
CA LEU A 287 -8.58 -7.15 14.16
C LEU A 287 -8.93 -5.75 14.66
N ILE A 288 -9.92 -5.09 14.05
CA ILE A 288 -10.36 -3.74 14.44
C ILE A 288 -10.98 -3.76 15.84
N HIS A 289 -11.88 -4.69 16.14
CA HIS A 289 -12.44 -4.83 17.49
C HIS A 289 -11.35 -5.09 18.53
N SER A 290 -10.42 -6.00 18.26
CA SER A 290 -9.28 -6.29 19.15
C SER A 290 -8.39 -5.06 19.35
N PHE A 291 -8.21 -4.24 18.32
CA PHE A 291 -7.46 -2.99 18.39
C PHE A 291 -8.17 -1.95 19.26
N LYS A 292 -9.48 -1.75 19.07
CA LYS A 292 -10.32 -0.79 19.80
C LYS A 292 -10.51 -1.19 21.26
N LEU A 293 -10.81 -2.45 21.56
CA LEU A 293 -10.96 -2.92 22.96
C LEU A 293 -9.72 -2.70 23.83
N ARG A 294 -8.54 -2.52 23.21
CA ARG A 294 -7.26 -2.31 23.89
C ARG A 294 -6.82 -0.85 23.88
N HIS A 295 -7.73 0.12 23.82
CA HIS A 295 -7.45 1.57 23.85
C HIS A 295 -6.60 2.00 25.05
N THR A 296 -5.27 1.93 24.91
CA THR A 296 -4.30 2.74 25.63
C THR A 296 -4.14 4.08 24.91
N LYS A 297 -3.79 5.17 25.61
CA LYS A 297 -3.55 6.50 25.02
C LYS A 297 -2.62 6.50 23.78
N GLU A 298 -1.78 5.47 23.62
CA GLU A 298 -0.87 5.24 22.48
C GLU A 298 -1.52 4.62 21.22
N ASN A 299 -2.82 4.30 21.23
CA ASN A 299 -3.56 3.74 20.08
C ASN A 299 -4.48 4.77 19.40
N GLN A 300 -4.34 6.07 19.73
CA GLN A 300 -5.11 7.12 19.05
C GLN A 300 -4.71 7.19 17.56
N ILE A 301 -5.73 7.29 16.71
CA ILE A 301 -5.59 7.39 15.26
C ILE A 301 -5.90 8.84 14.89
N ASP A 302 -4.88 9.59 14.51
CA ASP A 302 -5.00 10.99 14.10
C ASP A 302 -4.96 11.06 12.57
N ILE A 303 -6.07 10.66 11.94
CA ILE A 303 -6.22 10.60 10.48
C ILE A 303 -7.49 11.34 10.10
N ASN A 304 -7.35 12.44 9.35
CA ASN A 304 -8.48 13.19 8.82
C ASN A 304 -8.64 12.89 7.31
N VAL A 305 -9.81 12.35 6.91
CA VAL A 305 -10.09 11.94 5.52
C VAL A 305 -10.25 13.15 4.57
N ASN A 306 -10.36 14.37 5.09
CA ASN A 306 -10.70 15.57 4.30
C ASN A 306 -9.50 16.51 4.01
N GLU A 307 -8.26 16.09 4.26
CA GLU A 307 -7.08 16.87 3.86
C GLU A 307 -6.57 16.36 2.51
N GLU A 308 -7.07 16.99 1.44
CA GLU A 308 -6.36 17.11 0.14
C GLU A 308 -5.26 18.18 0.23
#